data_AF-A0A938UER2-F1
#
_entry.id   AF-A0A938UER2-F1
#
_cell.length_a   1.000
_cell.length_b   1.000
_cell.length_c   1.000
_cell.angle_alpha   90.00
_cell.angle_beta   90.00
_cell.angle_gamma   90.00
#
_symmetry.space_group_name_H-M   'P 1'
#
loop_
_entity.id
_entity.type
_entity.pdbx_description
1 polymer ?
#
loop_
_entity_poly.entity_id
_entity_poly.type
_entity_poly.pdbx_seq_one_letter_code
_entity_poly.pdbx_strand_id
1 'polypeptide(L)'
;MRKPALCFVLALTLALALAPAAFGQQVSGGDYLVELGPICPATENPDGSFSGGHGFPLYVGDGAYRLELGVLPDPVIPGNALSVHTGFGAEAFYYICEAEMNFRVGDTRIRPRLTLAVEAAYGAEDPLNGDQFLFVRTRFRMDTPAVGQYTVRHPWGTEVFQVVDTEAELVGDNYYLLADGINFTYDWGGFAPLCPDLTPCVFGSQAPGFERIMLSPKQGPFLVQTGFPGNTGLLGDGNPATITGSPVNQNYFRVEGPTDANLNGAGGNIIETTLFTVNGRIWTGGDCPNIVTPPPPPPPPPGEDTVTVDRARYNPRNGKLEIRATSALGLLPMTAEWFNSAGVSLGSGDLSPKGRQTFDVPFVNIATMPATVVVRTQTGVSEPFPVTVNPAPR
;
A
#
# COMPACT_ATOMS: atom_id res chain seq x y z
N MET A 1 70.57 18.34 -48.84
CA MET A 1 71.43 18.89 -47.77
C MET A 1 70.53 19.25 -46.59
N ARG A 2 70.79 18.66 -45.41
CA ARG A 2 70.37 19.06 -44.04
C ARG A 2 68.89 18.92 -43.58
N LYS A 3 68.71 17.88 -42.74
CA LYS A 3 67.98 17.75 -41.45
C LYS A 3 66.45 17.99 -41.36
N PRO A 4 65.68 17.06 -40.74
CA PRO A 4 64.32 17.32 -40.26
C PRO A 4 64.35 17.97 -38.86
N ALA A 5 63.41 18.88 -38.60
CA ALA A 5 63.17 19.47 -37.29
C ALA A 5 62.01 18.75 -36.57
N LEU A 6 62.19 18.65 -35.26
CA LEU A 6 61.48 17.84 -34.27
C LEU A 6 60.40 18.68 -33.55
N CYS A 7 59.45 17.97 -32.89
CA CYS A 7 58.56 18.40 -31.80
C CYS A 7 57.36 19.29 -32.22
N PHE A 8 56.10 18.98 -31.88
CA PHE A 8 55.54 18.58 -30.59
C PHE A 8 54.21 17.81 -30.80
N VAL A 9 54.08 16.61 -30.23
CA VAL A 9 52.79 15.91 -30.11
C VAL A 9 52.17 16.36 -28.78
N LEU A 10 51.12 17.17 -28.83
CA LEU A 10 50.28 17.43 -27.66
C LEU A 10 49.18 16.36 -27.64
N ALA A 11 49.41 15.29 -26.89
CA ALA A 11 48.39 14.30 -26.60
C ALA A 11 47.35 14.92 -25.65
N LEU A 12 46.21 15.36 -26.20
CA LEU A 12 45.04 15.71 -25.41
C LEU A 12 44.35 14.41 -25.00
N THR A 13 44.75 13.85 -23.86
CA THR A 13 44.03 12.77 -23.18
C THR A 13 42.69 13.31 -22.70
N LEU A 14 41.64 13.09 -23.50
CA LEU A 14 40.26 13.24 -23.08
C LEU A 14 39.95 12.08 -22.12
N ALA A 15 40.08 12.34 -20.81
CA ALA A 15 39.62 11.43 -19.78
C ALA A 15 38.09 11.39 -19.82
N LEU A 16 37.52 10.48 -20.61
CA LEU A 16 36.16 10.02 -20.42
C LEU A 16 36.12 9.33 -19.06
N ALA A 17 35.74 10.06 -18.02
CA ALA A 17 35.30 9.46 -16.77
C ALA A 17 33.98 8.73 -17.09
N LEU A 18 34.09 7.46 -17.46
CA LEU A 18 33.01 6.50 -17.33
C LEU A 18 32.70 6.45 -15.83
N ALA A 19 31.70 7.23 -15.41
CA ALA A 19 31.04 6.97 -14.15
C ALA A 19 30.55 5.52 -14.23
N PRO A 20 30.91 4.63 -13.28
CA PRO A 20 30.29 3.33 -13.26
C PRO A 20 28.79 3.60 -13.12
N ALA A 21 28.00 3.11 -14.08
CA ALA A 21 26.60 2.86 -13.82
C ALA A 21 26.58 2.09 -12.51
N ALA A 22 26.05 2.71 -11.46
CA ALA A 22 25.74 2.00 -10.24
C ALA A 22 24.61 1.05 -10.62
N PHE A 23 24.99 -0.12 -11.14
CA PHE A 23 24.15 -1.28 -11.06
C PHE A 23 23.70 -1.35 -9.61
N GLY A 24 22.38 -1.29 -9.40
CA GLY A 24 21.79 -1.53 -8.09
C GLY A 24 22.52 -2.71 -7.48
N GLN A 25 23.03 -2.54 -6.27
CA GLN A 25 23.68 -3.62 -5.56
C GLN A 25 22.62 -4.73 -5.43
N GLN A 26 22.69 -5.68 -6.34
CA GLN A 26 21.95 -6.92 -6.26
C GLN A 26 22.43 -7.55 -4.96
N VAL A 27 21.58 -7.48 -3.93
CA VAL A 27 21.77 -8.32 -2.76
C VAL A 27 21.75 -9.73 -3.32
N SER A 28 22.90 -10.40 -3.28
CA SER A 28 23.01 -11.80 -3.68
C SER A 28 21.89 -12.57 -2.97
N GLY A 29 21.11 -13.32 -3.74
CA GLY A 29 19.87 -13.96 -3.27
C GLY A 29 20.03 -14.83 -2.01
N GLY A 30 18.91 -14.99 -1.31
CA GLY A 30 18.78 -15.61 0.03
C GLY A 30 19.08 -14.57 1.11
N ASP A 31 18.31 -14.32 2.16
CA ASP A 31 17.46 -15.18 2.98
C ASP A 31 16.73 -14.22 3.94
N TYR A 32 15.73 -13.46 3.50
CA TYR A 32 15.02 -12.60 4.45
C TYR A 32 13.72 -13.21 4.89
N LEU A 33 12.80 -13.57 4.01
CA LEU A 33 11.78 -14.54 4.39
C LEU A 33 12.40 -15.92 4.25
N VAL A 34 12.45 -16.66 5.35
CA VAL A 34 13.15 -17.95 5.44
C VAL A 34 12.26 -19.09 5.93
N GLU A 35 11.08 -18.77 6.48
CA GLU A 35 10.14 -19.80 6.94
C GLU A 35 8.68 -19.47 6.62
N LEU A 36 7.90 -20.50 6.31
CA LEU A 36 6.44 -20.45 6.31
C LEU A 36 5.93 -21.49 7.30
N GLY A 37 4.92 -21.11 8.07
CA GLY A 37 4.17 -22.03 8.91
C GLY A 37 3.31 -22.99 8.09
N PRO A 38 2.79 -24.07 8.72
CA PRO A 38 1.82 -24.93 8.07
C PRO A 38 0.60 -24.12 7.62
N ILE A 39 -0.03 -24.53 6.52
CA ILE A 39 -1.26 -23.91 6.05
C ILE A 39 -2.37 -24.16 7.07
N CYS A 40 -3.08 -23.10 7.43
CA CYS A 40 -4.29 -23.18 8.21
C CYS A 40 -5.46 -23.61 7.33
N PRO A 41 -5.99 -24.84 7.45
CA PRO A 41 -6.94 -25.36 6.49
C PRO A 41 -8.30 -24.64 6.62
N ALA A 42 -8.76 -24.02 5.53
CA ALA A 42 -10.13 -23.54 5.38
C ALA A 42 -10.93 -24.61 4.61
N THR A 43 -11.83 -25.32 5.28
CA THR A 43 -12.59 -26.43 4.70
C THR A 43 -14.03 -26.01 4.44
N GLU A 44 -14.45 -26.05 3.18
CA GLU A 44 -15.85 -25.87 2.80
C GLU A 44 -16.65 -27.14 3.14
N ASN A 45 -17.74 -26.97 3.88
CA ASN A 45 -18.68 -28.02 4.23
C ASN A 45 -19.72 -28.20 3.11
N PRO A 46 -20.42 -29.36 3.03
CA PRO A 46 -21.44 -29.59 2.01
C PRO A 46 -22.61 -28.60 2.00
N ASP A 47 -22.84 -27.88 3.10
CA ASP A 47 -23.87 -26.85 3.24
C ASP A 47 -23.39 -25.43 2.84
N GLY A 48 -22.16 -25.30 2.35
CA GLY A 48 -21.52 -24.02 1.97
C GLY A 48 -20.95 -23.22 3.15
N SER A 49 -21.05 -23.73 4.37
CA SER A 49 -20.34 -23.15 5.53
C SER A 49 -18.86 -23.53 5.52
N PHE A 50 -18.05 -22.85 6.32
CA PHE A 50 -16.62 -23.15 6.46
C PHE A 50 -16.25 -23.59 7.88
N SER A 51 -15.28 -24.50 7.96
CA SER A 51 -14.67 -24.97 9.21
C SER A 51 -13.13 -24.93 9.11
N GLY A 52 -12.47 -24.88 10.27
CA GLY A 52 -11.00 -24.77 10.34
C GLY A 52 -10.54 -23.33 10.51
N GLY A 53 -9.49 -22.96 9.78
CA GLY A 53 -8.81 -21.65 9.82
C GLY A 53 -8.96 -20.85 8.53
N HIS A 54 -8.00 -19.96 8.27
CA HIS A 54 -8.14 -18.92 7.24
C HIS A 54 -7.63 -19.26 5.83
N GLY A 55 -7.03 -20.43 5.61
CA GLY A 55 -6.53 -20.86 4.28
C GLY A 55 -5.14 -20.34 3.91
N PHE A 56 -4.45 -19.64 4.81
CA PHE A 56 -3.09 -19.11 4.60
C PHE A 56 -2.09 -19.75 5.58
N PRO A 57 -0.76 -19.58 5.38
CA PRO A 57 0.23 -20.06 6.34
C PRO A 57 -0.02 -19.53 7.75
N LEU A 58 0.18 -20.36 8.77
CA LEU A 58 0.00 -19.95 10.16
C LEU A 58 0.90 -18.75 10.52
N TYR A 59 2.11 -18.72 9.95
CA TYR A 59 3.01 -17.60 10.06
C TYR A 59 3.88 -17.44 8.81
N VAL A 60 4.45 -16.24 8.66
CA VAL A 60 5.57 -15.96 7.77
C VAL A 60 6.76 -15.54 8.62
N GLY A 61 7.93 -16.12 8.40
CA GLY A 61 9.11 -15.93 9.23
C GLY A 61 10.30 -15.38 8.48
N ASP A 62 11.04 -14.47 9.13
CA ASP A 62 12.28 -13.88 8.61
C ASP A 62 13.57 -14.38 9.30
N GLY A 63 13.42 -15.40 10.14
CA GLY A 63 14.50 -15.99 10.94
C GLY A 63 14.69 -15.30 12.29
N ALA A 64 14.30 -14.02 12.42
CA ALA A 64 14.26 -13.32 13.70
C ALA A 64 12.86 -13.36 14.33
N TYR A 65 11.84 -13.18 13.52
CA TYR A 65 10.44 -13.17 13.90
C TYR A 65 9.63 -14.13 13.04
N ARG A 66 8.55 -14.65 13.63
CA ARG A 66 7.46 -15.30 12.93
C ARG A 66 6.24 -14.43 13.14
N LEU A 67 5.62 -13.97 12.07
CA LEU A 67 4.45 -13.11 12.13
C LEU A 67 3.20 -13.88 11.73
N GLU A 68 2.12 -13.70 12.47
CA GLU A 68 0.82 -14.28 12.16
C GLU A 68 -0.06 -13.30 11.37
N LEU A 69 -1.03 -13.84 10.64
CA LEU A 69 -1.97 -13.06 9.85
C LEU A 69 -2.95 -12.30 10.75
N GLY A 70 -3.45 -11.16 10.27
CA GLY A 70 -4.55 -10.42 10.90
C GLY A 70 -4.24 -8.99 11.29
N VAL A 71 -3.15 -8.42 10.77
CA VAL A 71 -2.90 -6.99 10.87
C VAL A 71 -3.67 -6.28 9.75
N LEU A 72 -4.34 -5.18 10.12
CA LEU A 72 -5.12 -4.32 9.21
C LEU A 72 -5.95 -5.11 8.17
N PRO A 73 -6.77 -6.09 8.59
CA PRO A 73 -7.58 -6.85 7.65
C PRO A 73 -8.64 -5.95 7.01
N ASP A 74 -8.95 -6.22 5.75
CA ASP A 74 -10.14 -5.66 5.13
C ASP A 74 -11.40 -6.09 5.89
N PRO A 75 -12.43 -5.23 5.92
CA PRO A 75 -13.70 -5.58 6.54
C PRO A 75 -14.28 -6.87 5.97
N VAL A 76 -14.88 -7.69 6.84
CA VAL A 76 -15.67 -8.86 6.45
C VAL A 76 -16.74 -8.44 5.43
N ILE A 77 -16.87 -9.21 4.35
CA ILE A 77 -17.88 -9.01 3.31
C ILE A 77 -19.15 -9.78 3.70
N PRO A 78 -20.26 -9.08 4.06
CA PRO A 78 -21.50 -9.74 4.43
C PRO A 78 -22.04 -10.59 3.27
N GLY A 79 -22.40 -11.84 3.56
CA GLY A 79 -22.91 -12.78 2.57
C GLY A 79 -21.84 -13.61 1.86
N ASN A 80 -20.55 -13.33 2.07
CA ASN A 80 -19.47 -14.22 1.67
C ASN A 80 -19.12 -15.17 2.83
N ALA A 81 -19.44 -16.46 2.68
CA ALA A 81 -19.27 -17.45 3.74
C ALA A 81 -17.80 -17.63 4.17
N LEU A 82 -16.85 -17.55 3.24
CA LEU A 82 -15.43 -17.63 3.55
C LEU A 82 -14.96 -16.39 4.29
N SER A 83 -15.30 -15.19 3.81
CA SER A 83 -14.95 -13.92 4.47
C SER A 83 -15.48 -13.84 5.91
N VAL A 84 -16.72 -14.28 6.13
CA VAL A 84 -17.33 -14.36 7.47
C VAL A 84 -16.60 -15.37 8.34
N HIS A 85 -16.16 -16.49 7.76
CA HIS A 85 -15.42 -17.51 8.50
C HIS A 85 -14.01 -17.05 8.87
N THR A 86 -13.23 -16.56 7.91
CA THR A 86 -11.84 -16.14 8.10
C THR A 86 -11.72 -14.87 8.93
N GLY A 87 -12.77 -14.03 8.92
CA GLY A 87 -12.81 -12.76 9.62
C GLY A 87 -12.14 -11.63 8.84
N PHE A 88 -12.04 -11.69 7.51
CA PHE A 88 -11.57 -10.56 6.71
C PHE A 88 -12.07 -10.60 5.26
N GLY A 89 -12.02 -9.45 4.60
CA GLY A 89 -12.39 -9.26 3.20
C GLY A 89 -11.32 -9.70 2.23
N ALA A 90 -11.02 -8.84 1.25
CA ALA A 90 -10.14 -9.14 0.12
C ALA A 90 -8.68 -9.34 0.55
N GLU A 91 -8.20 -8.51 1.48
CA GLU A 91 -6.79 -8.47 1.87
C GLU A 91 -6.61 -8.51 3.41
N ALA A 92 -5.49 -9.07 3.86
CA ALA A 92 -5.00 -8.97 5.23
C ALA A 92 -3.47 -9.07 5.26
N PHE A 93 -2.84 -8.54 6.31
CA PHE A 93 -1.39 -8.44 6.38
C PHE A 93 -0.80 -9.34 7.48
N TYR A 94 0.32 -9.98 7.15
CA TYR A 94 1.26 -10.49 8.15
C TYR A 94 2.15 -9.36 8.67
N TYR A 95 2.50 -8.43 7.77
CA TYR A 95 3.41 -7.33 8.05
C TYR A 95 3.10 -6.15 7.14
N ILE A 96 3.15 -4.95 7.69
CA ILE A 96 3.12 -3.72 6.92
C ILE A 96 3.95 -2.64 7.62
N CYS A 97 4.79 -1.98 6.84
CA CYS A 97 5.60 -0.84 7.25
C CYS A 97 5.47 0.27 6.21
N GLU A 98 5.01 1.43 6.64
CA GLU A 98 4.74 2.54 5.74
C GLU A 98 5.48 3.79 6.17
N ALA A 99 5.91 4.58 5.18
CA ALA A 99 6.41 5.93 5.41
C ALA A 99 5.77 6.90 4.44
N GLU A 100 5.48 8.09 4.93
CA GLU A 100 4.95 9.18 4.13
C GLU A 100 5.69 10.47 4.47
N MET A 101 5.94 11.26 3.45
CA MET A 101 6.36 12.65 3.60
C MET A 101 5.36 13.58 2.91
N ASN A 102 5.32 14.84 3.34
CA ASN A 102 4.40 15.82 2.79
C ASN A 102 5.08 17.19 2.65
N PHE A 103 5.43 17.53 1.42
CA PHE A 103 6.07 18.79 1.05
C PHE A 103 5.20 19.59 0.09
N ARG A 104 5.49 20.88 -0.05
CA ARG A 104 4.86 21.79 -1.00
C ARG A 104 5.91 22.55 -1.78
N VAL A 105 5.72 22.64 -3.09
CA VAL A 105 6.57 23.38 -4.03
C VAL A 105 5.66 24.24 -4.90
N GLY A 106 5.57 25.53 -4.60
CA GLY A 106 4.52 26.37 -5.17
C GLY A 106 3.13 25.80 -4.83
N ASP A 107 2.30 25.58 -5.86
CA ASP A 107 0.97 24.97 -5.73
C ASP A 107 1.00 23.43 -5.76
N THR A 108 2.10 22.82 -6.19
CA THR A 108 2.25 21.37 -6.28
C THR A 108 2.53 20.76 -4.91
N ARG A 109 1.76 19.73 -4.56
CA ARG A 109 2.02 18.92 -3.37
C ARG A 109 2.92 17.76 -3.75
N ILE A 110 4.02 17.59 -3.04
CA ILE A 110 4.91 16.44 -3.21
C ILE A 110 4.68 15.51 -2.02
N ARG A 111 4.08 14.35 -2.30
CA ARG A 111 3.70 13.36 -1.27
C ARG A 111 4.27 11.97 -1.58
N PRO A 112 5.58 11.75 -1.33
CA PRO A 112 6.17 10.44 -1.46
C PRO A 112 5.61 9.49 -0.41
N ARG A 113 5.17 8.32 -0.85
CA ARG A 113 4.64 7.24 -0.01
C ARG A 113 5.37 5.95 -0.32
N LEU A 114 5.79 5.26 0.72
CA LEU A 114 6.43 3.95 0.68
C LEU A 114 5.58 2.96 1.47
N THR A 115 5.31 1.79 0.88
CA THR A 115 4.71 0.64 1.56
C THR A 115 5.61 -0.56 1.36
N LEU A 116 6.05 -1.16 2.47
CA LEU A 116 6.78 -2.43 2.54
C LEU A 116 5.90 -3.42 3.29
N ALA A 117 5.47 -4.50 2.65
CA ALA A 117 4.46 -5.37 3.24
C ALA A 117 4.63 -6.86 2.88
N VAL A 118 4.02 -7.71 3.71
CA VAL A 118 3.74 -9.11 3.42
C VAL A 118 2.23 -9.31 3.54
N GLU A 119 1.60 -9.60 2.42
CA GLU A 119 0.17 -9.41 2.19
C GLU A 119 -0.46 -10.71 1.68
N ALA A 120 -1.55 -11.09 2.34
CA ALA A 120 -2.43 -12.17 1.96
C ALA A 120 -3.65 -11.59 1.25
N ALA A 121 -4.02 -12.16 0.12
CA ALA A 121 -5.14 -11.68 -0.67
C ALA A 121 -5.89 -12.81 -1.37
N TYR A 122 -7.08 -12.48 -1.88
CA TYR A 122 -7.87 -13.31 -2.79
C TYR A 122 -7.87 -12.70 -4.20
N GLY A 123 -7.69 -13.53 -5.23
CA GLY A 123 -7.44 -13.11 -6.61
C GLY A 123 -8.53 -12.24 -7.25
N ALA A 124 -9.79 -12.50 -6.90
CA ALA A 124 -10.94 -11.79 -7.45
C ALA A 124 -11.50 -10.68 -6.55
N GLU A 125 -10.79 -10.26 -5.49
CA GLU A 125 -11.26 -9.33 -4.44
C GLU A 125 -12.47 -9.85 -3.61
N ASP A 126 -13.21 -10.84 -4.11
CA ASP A 126 -14.19 -11.62 -3.37
C ASP A 126 -13.54 -12.91 -2.81
N PRO A 127 -13.51 -13.12 -1.48
CA PRO A 127 -12.92 -14.31 -0.88
C PRO A 127 -13.52 -15.60 -1.44
N LEU A 128 -12.66 -16.40 -2.07
CA LEU A 128 -12.99 -17.70 -2.62
C LEU A 128 -11.92 -18.71 -2.21
N ASN A 129 -12.36 -19.90 -1.76
CA ASN A 129 -11.42 -20.93 -1.34
C ASN A 129 -10.70 -21.50 -2.57
N GLY A 130 -9.38 -21.61 -2.51
CA GLY A 130 -8.52 -21.93 -3.65
C GLY A 130 -8.01 -20.70 -4.41
N ASP A 131 -8.49 -19.50 -4.10
CA ASP A 131 -8.05 -18.23 -4.71
C ASP A 131 -7.06 -17.45 -3.82
N GLN A 132 -6.59 -18.06 -2.74
CA GLN A 132 -5.62 -17.47 -1.83
C GLN A 132 -4.25 -17.32 -2.48
N PHE A 133 -3.63 -16.16 -2.31
CA PHE A 133 -2.23 -15.97 -2.63
C PHE A 133 -1.54 -15.02 -1.65
N LEU A 134 -0.22 -15.17 -1.53
CA LEU A 134 0.63 -14.41 -0.64
C LEU A 134 1.71 -13.72 -1.45
N PHE A 135 2.04 -12.48 -1.10
CA PHE A 135 3.12 -11.76 -1.77
C PHE A 135 3.80 -10.77 -0.83
N VAL A 136 5.08 -10.50 -1.13
CA VAL A 136 5.79 -9.34 -0.58
C VAL A 136 5.58 -8.16 -1.51
N ARG A 137 5.35 -7.00 -0.93
CA ARG A 137 5.11 -5.75 -1.64
C ARG A 137 6.18 -4.73 -1.30
N THR A 138 6.79 -4.16 -2.33
CA THR A 138 7.48 -2.88 -2.27
C THR A 138 6.77 -1.91 -3.19
N ARG A 139 6.20 -0.85 -2.63
CA ARG A 139 5.43 0.12 -3.40
C ARG A 139 5.90 1.53 -3.08
N PHE A 140 6.07 2.32 -4.13
CA PHE A 140 6.46 3.71 -4.03
C PHE A 140 5.58 4.57 -4.93
N ARG A 141 5.03 5.66 -4.38
CA ARG A 141 4.20 6.61 -5.11
C ARG A 141 4.60 8.05 -4.81
N MET A 142 4.76 8.88 -5.84
CA MET A 142 5.11 10.29 -5.70
C MET A 142 4.83 11.06 -6.99
N ASP A 143 4.26 12.25 -6.90
CA ASP A 143 4.20 13.19 -8.04
C ASP A 143 5.59 13.82 -8.27
N THR A 144 6.03 13.91 -9.52
CA THR A 144 7.38 14.36 -9.88
C THR A 144 7.36 15.76 -10.44
N PRO A 145 7.96 16.76 -9.76
CA PRO A 145 7.92 18.16 -10.20
C PRO A 145 8.82 18.47 -11.41
N ALA A 146 9.70 17.56 -11.81
CA ALA A 146 10.65 17.73 -12.90
C ALA A 146 10.97 16.39 -13.57
N VAL A 147 11.45 16.46 -14.81
CA VAL A 147 11.99 15.28 -15.51
C VAL A 147 13.43 15.03 -15.06
N GLY A 148 13.84 13.76 -15.09
CA GLY A 148 15.20 13.38 -14.71
C GLY A 148 15.25 12.12 -13.86
N GLN A 149 16.42 11.88 -13.29
CA GLN A 149 16.64 10.71 -12.47
C GLN A 149 16.21 10.96 -11.02
N TYR A 150 15.43 10.03 -10.49
CA TYR A 150 15.03 9.98 -9.09
C TYR A 150 15.63 8.73 -8.44
N THR A 151 16.37 8.90 -7.35
CA THR A 151 16.87 7.79 -6.53
C THR A 151 16.05 7.70 -5.25
N VAL A 152 15.44 6.55 -5.01
CA VAL A 152 14.65 6.26 -3.82
C VAL A 152 15.38 5.25 -2.97
N ARG A 153 15.74 5.65 -1.76
CA ARG A 153 16.40 4.79 -0.77
C ARG A 153 15.42 4.45 0.33
N HIS A 154 15.32 3.18 0.66
CA HIS A 154 14.38 2.66 1.63
C HIS A 154 14.98 1.47 2.38
N PRO A 155 14.34 1.02 3.48
CA PRO A 155 14.93 -0.01 4.33
C PRO A 155 15.29 -1.33 3.63
N TRP A 156 14.60 -1.69 2.56
CA TRP A 156 14.87 -2.93 1.81
C TRP A 156 15.79 -2.73 0.59
N GLY A 157 16.19 -1.51 0.25
CA GLY A 157 17.06 -1.31 -0.90
C GLY A 157 17.01 0.09 -1.51
N THR A 158 17.32 0.14 -2.79
CA THR A 158 17.36 1.39 -3.54
C THR A 158 16.78 1.17 -4.93
N GLU A 159 15.87 2.06 -5.32
CA GLU A 159 15.25 2.08 -6.63
C GLU A 159 15.68 3.34 -7.36
N VAL A 160 15.92 3.24 -8.67
CA VAL A 160 16.29 4.37 -9.52
C VAL A 160 15.26 4.47 -10.63
N PHE A 161 14.61 5.62 -10.72
CA PHE A 161 13.58 5.91 -11.71
C PHE A 161 14.09 6.97 -12.68
N GLN A 162 13.83 6.77 -13.96
CA GLN A 162 14.04 7.80 -14.98
C GLN A 162 12.68 8.37 -15.40
N VAL A 163 12.42 9.61 -15.01
CA VAL A 163 11.23 10.37 -15.41
C VAL A 163 11.56 11.15 -16.67
N VAL A 164 10.67 11.10 -17.66
CA VAL A 164 10.86 11.73 -18.98
C VAL A 164 9.62 12.54 -19.35
N ASP A 165 9.82 13.57 -20.18
CA ASP A 165 8.72 14.29 -20.83
C ASP A 165 8.14 13.42 -21.95
N THR A 166 6.83 13.45 -22.17
CA THR A 166 6.17 12.45 -23.03
C THR A 166 6.39 12.71 -24.52
N GLU A 167 7.21 11.86 -25.15
CA GLU A 167 6.92 11.10 -26.39
C GLU A 167 7.67 9.74 -26.40
N ALA A 168 8.07 9.21 -25.24
CA ALA A 168 8.77 7.92 -25.19
C ALA A 168 7.77 6.75 -25.27
N GLU A 169 7.55 6.27 -26.48
CA GLU A 169 7.12 4.90 -26.79
C GLU A 169 7.91 3.91 -25.93
N LEU A 170 7.23 2.88 -25.39
CA LEU A 170 7.84 1.83 -24.55
C LEU A 170 9.09 1.25 -25.23
N VAL A 171 10.28 1.61 -24.74
CA VAL A 171 11.55 0.97 -25.17
C VAL A 171 11.91 -0.13 -24.17
N GLY A 172 11.38 -1.33 -24.38
CA GLY A 172 11.74 -2.56 -23.67
C GLY A 172 11.28 -2.64 -22.20
N ASP A 173 11.88 -3.56 -21.44
CA ASP A 173 11.52 -3.91 -20.05
C ASP A 173 11.82 -2.79 -19.01
N ASN A 174 12.23 -1.60 -19.48
CA ASN A 174 12.53 -0.45 -18.62
C ASN A 174 11.27 0.41 -18.42
N TYR A 175 10.83 0.48 -17.17
CA TYR A 175 9.63 1.20 -16.73
C TYR A 175 9.83 2.73 -16.86
N TYR A 176 9.44 3.31 -18.00
CA TYR A 176 9.37 4.77 -18.16
C TYR A 176 8.08 5.31 -17.55
N LEU A 177 8.20 6.32 -16.70
CA LEU A 177 7.08 6.94 -15.99
C LEU A 177 6.74 8.27 -16.66
N LEU A 178 5.44 8.50 -16.86
CA LEU A 178 4.90 9.75 -17.40
C LEU A 178 5.33 10.92 -16.49
N ALA A 179 5.51 12.11 -17.07
CA ALA A 179 5.96 13.32 -16.38
C ALA A 179 5.14 13.72 -15.12
N ASP A 180 3.99 13.09 -14.90
CA ASP A 180 3.08 13.37 -13.79
C ASP A 180 3.38 12.57 -12.50
N GLY A 181 4.31 11.60 -12.50
CA GLY A 181 4.73 10.95 -11.25
C GLY A 181 5.25 9.52 -11.36
N ILE A 182 5.78 9.04 -10.23
CA ILE A 182 6.22 7.67 -10.01
C ILE A 182 5.10 6.87 -9.34
N ASN A 183 4.72 5.76 -9.97
CA ASN A 183 3.80 4.76 -9.41
C ASN A 183 4.40 3.36 -9.57
N PHE A 184 5.30 3.03 -8.68
CA PHE A 184 6.02 1.76 -8.67
C PHE A 184 5.35 0.78 -7.71
N THR A 185 5.13 -0.45 -8.18
CA THR A 185 4.71 -1.57 -7.34
C THR A 185 5.49 -2.81 -7.77
N TYR A 186 6.14 -3.44 -6.80
CA TYR A 186 6.81 -4.71 -6.94
C TYR A 186 6.16 -5.70 -5.98
N ASP A 187 5.32 -6.57 -6.54
CA ASP A 187 4.65 -7.64 -5.82
C ASP A 187 5.29 -8.97 -6.23
N TRP A 188 5.83 -9.73 -5.27
CA TRP A 188 6.48 -11.01 -5.53
C TRP A 188 5.89 -12.13 -4.69
N GLY A 189 5.65 -13.29 -5.32
CA GLY A 189 4.98 -14.42 -4.70
C GLY A 189 3.82 -14.87 -5.58
N GLY A 190 2.71 -14.11 -5.52
CA GLY A 190 1.42 -14.36 -6.18
C GLY A 190 1.44 -14.50 -7.71
N PHE A 191 0.61 -13.71 -8.42
CA PHE A 191 0.45 -13.74 -9.89
C PHE A 191 1.73 -13.42 -10.71
N ALA A 192 2.91 -13.37 -10.09
CA ALA A 192 4.17 -13.17 -10.78
C ALA A 192 4.37 -14.29 -11.83
N PRO A 193 4.50 -13.96 -13.13
CA PRO A 193 4.90 -14.94 -14.13
C PRO A 193 6.30 -15.46 -13.77
N LEU A 194 6.47 -16.78 -13.83
CA LEU A 194 7.72 -17.49 -13.55
C LEU A 194 8.78 -17.28 -14.66
N CYS A 195 9.06 -16.07 -15.14
CA CYS A 195 10.07 -15.91 -16.20
C CYS A 195 10.71 -14.50 -16.14
N PRO A 196 12.00 -14.38 -15.71
CA PRO A 196 12.78 -13.15 -15.88
C PRO A 196 13.26 -12.93 -17.33
N ASP A 197 13.08 -13.92 -18.21
CA ASP A 197 13.48 -13.91 -19.60
C ASP A 197 12.30 -14.29 -20.52
N LEU A 198 12.20 -13.63 -21.67
CA LEU A 198 11.10 -13.71 -22.66
C LEU A 198 10.97 -15.08 -23.35
N THR A 199 10.88 -16.17 -22.58
CA THR A 199 10.61 -17.54 -23.02
C THR A 199 9.18 -17.92 -22.61
N PRO A 200 8.43 -18.65 -23.45
CA PRO A 200 7.03 -18.94 -23.16
C PRO A 200 6.93 -19.82 -21.91
N CYS A 201 6.41 -19.24 -20.82
CA CYS A 201 6.26 -19.92 -19.54
C CYS A 201 5.33 -21.13 -19.71
N VAL A 202 5.85 -22.32 -19.41
CA VAL A 202 5.03 -23.53 -19.25
C VAL A 202 4.42 -23.45 -17.85
N PHE A 203 3.09 -23.38 -17.76
CA PHE A 203 2.33 -23.59 -16.51
C PHE A 203 2.42 -25.07 -16.08
N GLY A 204 3.63 -25.53 -15.80
CA GLY A 204 3.97 -26.94 -15.61
C GLY A 204 4.54 -27.21 -14.23
N SER A 205 3.69 -27.77 -13.36
CA SER A 205 4.05 -28.75 -12.33
C SER A 205 5.04 -28.40 -11.21
N GLN A 206 5.20 -27.14 -10.79
CA GLN A 206 5.80 -26.84 -9.49
C GLN A 206 4.78 -26.15 -8.58
N ALA A 207 4.61 -26.71 -7.38
CA ALA A 207 3.48 -26.60 -6.45
C ALA A 207 2.62 -25.31 -6.52
N PRO A 208 1.29 -25.40 -6.51
CA PRO A 208 0.46 -24.28 -6.09
C PRO A 208 0.69 -24.10 -4.59
N GLY A 209 1.50 -23.11 -4.21
CA GLY A 209 1.91 -22.96 -2.82
C GLY A 209 2.51 -21.58 -2.53
N PHE A 210 2.40 -21.19 -1.26
CA PHE A 210 2.81 -19.87 -0.75
C PHE A 210 4.33 -19.67 -0.76
N GLU A 211 5.12 -20.72 -1.00
CA GLU A 211 6.59 -20.74 -0.93
C GLU A 211 7.26 -19.81 -1.94
N ARG A 212 6.55 -19.37 -2.99
CA ARG A 212 7.09 -18.44 -3.99
C ARG A 212 7.52 -17.10 -3.40
N ILE A 213 6.87 -16.66 -2.33
CA ILE A 213 7.20 -15.42 -1.64
C ILE A 213 8.67 -15.41 -1.18
N MET A 214 9.21 -16.58 -0.82
CA MET A 214 10.56 -16.77 -0.28
C MET A 214 11.66 -16.46 -1.29
N LEU A 215 11.32 -16.48 -2.59
CA LEU A 215 12.24 -16.25 -3.70
C LEU A 215 12.36 -14.78 -4.08
N SER A 216 11.75 -13.86 -3.33
CA SER A 216 11.75 -12.45 -3.71
C SER A 216 13.18 -11.88 -3.74
N PRO A 217 13.59 -11.21 -4.83
CA PRO A 217 14.86 -10.50 -4.86
C PRO A 217 14.79 -9.12 -4.19
N LYS A 218 13.60 -8.65 -3.80
CA LYS A 218 13.36 -7.32 -3.19
C LYS A 218 12.68 -7.39 -1.81
N GLN A 219 12.79 -8.53 -1.13
CA GLN A 219 12.39 -8.64 0.27
C GLN A 219 13.52 -8.20 1.18
N GLY A 220 13.18 -7.70 2.36
CA GLY A 220 14.10 -7.53 3.49
C GLY A 220 13.49 -8.14 4.75
N PRO A 221 14.24 -8.18 5.86
CA PRO A 221 13.73 -8.64 7.14
C PRO A 221 12.62 -7.69 7.63
N PHE A 222 11.83 -8.17 8.59
CA PHE A 222 10.82 -7.37 9.23
C PHE A 222 11.48 -6.24 10.05
N LEU A 223 11.10 -5.01 9.74
CA LEU A 223 11.57 -3.83 10.44
C LEU A 223 10.77 -3.67 11.72
N VAL A 224 11.43 -3.21 12.78
CA VAL A 224 10.87 -3.07 14.12
C VAL A 224 10.90 -1.61 14.53
N GLN A 225 9.86 -1.15 15.21
CA GLN A 225 9.85 0.16 15.84
C GLN A 225 10.97 0.26 16.88
N THR A 226 11.79 1.30 16.80
CA THR A 226 12.95 1.50 17.69
C THR A 226 12.48 1.69 19.12
N GLY A 227 13.07 0.96 20.06
CA GLY A 227 12.72 1.05 21.47
C GLY A 227 11.35 0.46 21.80
N PHE A 228 10.71 -0.23 20.86
CA PHE A 228 9.43 -0.87 21.10
C PHE A 228 9.58 -2.06 22.05
N PRO A 229 8.73 -2.21 23.07
CA PRO A 229 8.87 -3.29 24.03
C PRO A 229 8.59 -4.65 23.38
N GLY A 230 9.60 -5.51 23.29
CA GLY A 230 9.49 -6.84 22.66
C GLY A 230 8.54 -7.82 23.37
N ASN A 231 8.10 -7.51 24.59
CA ASN A 231 7.15 -8.32 25.36
C ASN A 231 5.67 -8.10 24.98
N THR A 232 5.39 -7.22 24.02
CA THR A 232 4.03 -6.91 23.55
C THR A 232 3.51 -7.92 22.53
N GLY A 233 4.37 -8.76 21.97
CA GLY A 233 3.99 -9.64 20.85
C GLY A 233 3.76 -8.88 19.54
N LEU A 234 4.22 -7.63 19.42
CA LEU A 234 4.08 -6.80 18.22
C LEU A 234 5.44 -6.24 17.80
N LEU A 235 5.58 -5.91 16.51
CA LEU A 235 6.76 -5.21 15.98
C LEU A 235 6.69 -3.68 16.08
N GLY A 236 5.51 -3.14 16.35
CA GLY A 236 5.24 -1.71 16.49
C GLY A 236 3.79 -1.46 16.91
N ASP A 237 3.47 -0.21 17.24
CA ASP A 237 2.12 0.23 17.65
C ASP A 237 1.31 0.90 16.54
N GLY A 238 1.83 0.89 15.30
CA GLY A 238 1.19 1.52 14.15
C GLY A 238 1.28 3.05 14.11
N ASN A 239 1.91 3.71 15.09
CA ASN A 239 2.15 5.16 15.04
C ASN A 239 3.51 5.48 14.39
N PRO A 240 3.68 6.67 13.79
CA PRO A 240 4.94 7.07 13.18
C PRO A 240 6.09 7.13 14.21
N ALA A 241 7.12 6.32 14.00
CA ALA A 241 8.30 6.22 14.87
C ALA A 241 9.54 5.81 14.07
N THR A 242 10.73 5.94 14.67
CA THR A 242 11.96 5.44 14.02
C THR A 242 12.00 3.92 14.03
N ILE A 243 12.71 3.32 13.08
CA ILE A 243 12.81 1.86 12.92
C ILE A 243 14.24 1.34 13.02
N THR A 244 14.36 0.03 13.22
CA THR A 244 15.60 -0.75 13.07
C THR A 244 15.34 -1.99 12.22
N GLY A 245 16.41 -2.68 11.82
CA GLY A 245 16.35 -3.95 11.10
C GLY A 245 16.70 -3.87 9.61
N SER A 246 16.94 -2.68 9.04
CA SER A 246 17.32 -2.59 7.62
C SER A 246 18.61 -3.37 7.31
N PRO A 247 18.59 -4.29 6.33
CA PRO A 247 19.75 -5.11 5.95
C PRO A 247 20.82 -4.32 5.21
N VAL A 248 20.46 -3.17 4.64
CA VAL A 248 21.35 -2.26 3.90
C VAL A 248 21.73 -1.04 4.74
N ASN A 249 21.49 -1.08 6.06
CA ASN A 249 21.71 0.02 7.00
C ASN A 249 20.97 1.32 6.61
N GLN A 250 19.78 1.20 6.02
CA GLN A 250 18.92 2.32 5.62
C GLN A 250 17.65 2.35 6.49
N ASN A 251 17.75 2.79 7.74
CA ASN A 251 16.55 2.96 8.60
C ASN A 251 15.83 4.29 8.33
N TYR A 252 15.73 4.67 7.06
CA TYR A 252 15.15 5.91 6.58
C TYR A 252 14.53 5.70 5.20
N PHE A 253 13.64 6.60 4.82
CA PHE A 253 13.08 6.70 3.47
C PHE A 253 13.50 8.05 2.89
N ARG A 254 14.29 8.02 1.81
CA ARG A 254 14.83 9.20 1.13
C ARG A 254 14.48 9.18 -0.35
N VAL A 255 14.15 10.36 -0.87
CA VAL A 255 14.07 10.61 -2.31
C VAL A 255 15.08 11.69 -2.69
N GLU A 256 15.90 11.38 -3.67
CA GLU A 256 16.84 12.32 -4.31
C GLU A 256 16.36 12.53 -5.75
N GLY A 257 15.98 13.76 -6.10
CA GLY A 257 15.50 14.12 -7.44
C GLY A 257 16.55 14.90 -8.26
N PRO A 258 16.24 15.22 -9.53
CA PRO A 258 17.11 16.04 -10.38
C PRO A 258 17.28 17.46 -9.81
N THR A 259 18.29 18.19 -10.31
CA THR A 259 18.72 19.48 -9.72
C THR A 259 17.63 20.56 -9.69
N ASP A 260 16.68 20.49 -10.60
CA ASP A 260 15.54 21.40 -10.79
C ASP A 260 14.25 20.92 -10.12
N ALA A 261 14.25 19.75 -9.47
CA ALA A 261 13.05 19.18 -8.85
C ALA A 261 12.53 20.00 -7.66
N ASN A 262 13.41 20.67 -6.91
CA ASN A 262 13.06 21.45 -5.73
C ASN A 262 12.16 20.68 -4.74
N LEU A 263 12.47 19.41 -4.48
CA LEU A 263 11.62 18.49 -3.71
C LEU A 263 11.17 19.01 -2.34
N ASN A 264 12.01 19.79 -1.67
CA ASN A 264 11.69 20.32 -0.33
C ASN A 264 11.03 21.72 -0.35
N GLY A 265 10.82 22.32 -1.53
CA GLY A 265 10.25 23.65 -1.70
C GLY A 265 11.19 24.82 -1.37
N ALA A 266 12.42 24.54 -0.92
CA ALA A 266 13.43 25.51 -0.52
C ALA A 266 14.69 25.47 -1.39
N GLY A 267 14.57 24.96 -2.62
CA GLY A 267 15.64 24.76 -3.60
C GLY A 267 16.43 23.46 -3.45
N GLY A 268 16.06 22.59 -2.50
CA GLY A 268 16.73 21.32 -2.25
C GLY A 268 16.04 20.14 -2.94
N ASN A 269 16.83 19.21 -3.46
CA ASN A 269 16.37 18.05 -4.23
C ASN A 269 16.41 16.74 -3.45
N ILE A 270 16.56 16.83 -2.13
CA ILE A 270 16.60 15.68 -1.24
C ILE A 270 15.55 15.89 -0.17
N ILE A 271 14.71 14.89 0.00
CA ILE A 271 13.72 14.79 1.07
C ILE A 271 13.86 13.44 1.75
N GLU A 272 13.72 13.42 3.07
CA GLU A 272 13.93 12.21 3.87
C GLU A 272 13.04 12.22 5.12
N THR A 273 12.63 11.03 5.53
CA THR A 273 12.03 10.76 6.83
C THR A 273 12.66 9.53 7.46
N THR A 274 12.76 9.54 8.78
CA THR A 274 13.08 8.36 9.59
C THR A 274 11.84 7.78 10.27
N LEU A 275 10.66 8.37 10.04
CA LEU A 275 9.41 7.96 10.67
C LEU A 275 8.63 7.00 9.79
N PHE A 276 8.27 5.87 10.38
CA PHE A 276 7.47 4.81 9.77
C PHE A 276 6.36 4.38 10.72
N THR A 277 5.24 3.94 10.18
CA THR A 277 4.25 3.14 10.92
C THR A 277 4.60 1.68 10.72
N VAL A 278 4.66 0.88 11.78
CA VAL A 278 4.97 -0.56 11.71
C VAL A 278 3.85 -1.34 12.36
N ASN A 279 3.28 -2.29 11.64
CA ASN A 279 2.34 -3.25 12.17
C ASN A 279 2.75 -4.68 11.78
N GLY A 280 2.78 -5.56 12.77
CA GLY A 280 3.15 -6.97 12.62
C GLY A 280 2.94 -7.65 13.97
N ARG A 281 2.22 -8.77 13.98
CA ARG A 281 1.93 -9.51 15.21
C ARG A 281 2.78 -10.77 15.27
N ILE A 282 3.58 -10.90 16.32
CA ILE A 282 4.48 -12.02 16.54
C ILE A 282 3.63 -13.24 16.89
N TRP A 283 3.79 -14.30 16.10
CA TRP A 283 3.23 -15.60 16.39
C TRP A 283 3.94 -16.20 17.60
N THR A 284 3.18 -16.50 18.66
CA THR A 284 3.71 -17.00 19.94
C THR A 284 3.44 -18.50 20.17
N GLY A 285 2.93 -19.20 19.16
CA GLY A 285 2.45 -20.57 19.26
C GLY A 285 0.93 -20.65 19.36
N GLY A 286 0.37 -21.75 18.89
CA GLY A 286 -1.08 -21.98 18.87
C GLY A 286 -1.54 -22.66 17.59
N ASP A 287 -2.82 -23.03 17.56
CA ASP A 287 -3.48 -23.55 16.37
C ASP A 287 -3.78 -22.42 15.38
N CYS A 288 -4.65 -22.66 14.40
CA CYS A 288 -5.04 -21.72 13.36
C CYS A 288 -6.29 -20.91 13.75
N PRO A 289 -6.18 -19.83 14.55
CA PRO A 289 -7.34 -19.02 14.87
C PRO A 289 -7.81 -18.29 13.62
N ASN A 290 -9.13 -18.19 13.45
CA ASN A 290 -9.69 -17.18 12.55
C ASN A 290 -9.28 -15.79 13.02
N ILE A 291 -9.17 -14.86 12.09
CA ILE A 291 -8.84 -13.48 12.42
C ILE A 291 -10.02 -12.95 13.23
N VAL A 292 -9.76 -12.59 14.49
CA VAL A 292 -10.76 -11.97 15.34
C VAL A 292 -10.91 -10.53 14.90
N THR A 293 -11.59 -10.29 13.78
CA THR A 293 -12.23 -9.00 13.59
C THR A 293 -13.38 -8.90 14.58
N PRO A 294 -13.64 -7.71 15.16
CA PRO A 294 -14.86 -7.52 15.92
C PRO A 294 -16.04 -8.03 15.07
N PRO A 295 -16.97 -8.81 15.65
CA PRO A 295 -18.14 -9.24 14.91
C PRO A 295 -18.80 -8.01 14.31
N PRO A 296 -19.42 -8.14 13.11
CA PRO A 296 -20.25 -7.07 12.60
C PRO A 296 -21.21 -6.62 13.70
N PRO A 297 -21.47 -5.30 13.83
CA PRO A 297 -22.33 -4.81 14.89
C PRO A 297 -23.62 -5.63 14.92
N PRO A 298 -24.11 -6.03 16.11
CA PRO A 298 -25.33 -6.80 16.19
C PRO A 298 -26.43 -6.07 15.42
N PRO A 299 -27.31 -6.81 14.72
CA PRO A 299 -28.41 -6.18 14.00
C PRO A 299 -29.16 -5.25 14.97
N PRO A 300 -29.55 -4.05 14.52
CA PRO A 300 -30.21 -3.09 15.39
C PRO A 300 -31.43 -3.75 16.07
N PRO A 301 -31.68 -3.47 17.37
CA PRO A 301 -32.86 -3.91 18.08
C PRO A 301 -34.16 -3.76 17.26
N PRO A 302 -35.18 -4.62 17.47
CA PRO A 302 -36.45 -4.49 16.76
C PRO A 302 -37.03 -3.06 16.85
N GLY A 303 -37.16 -2.38 15.71
CA GLY A 303 -37.61 -0.98 15.62
C GLY A 303 -36.49 0.04 15.40
N GLU A 304 -35.24 -0.37 15.52
CA GLU A 304 -34.05 0.40 15.15
C GLU A 304 -33.70 0.10 13.68
N ASP A 305 -33.46 1.15 12.90
CA ASP A 305 -33.34 1.09 11.44
C ASP A 305 -31.89 0.81 11.03
N THR A 306 -31.70 -0.12 10.09
CA THR A 306 -30.38 -0.32 9.45
C THR A 306 -30.24 0.68 8.31
N VAL A 307 -29.25 1.57 8.42
CA VAL A 307 -28.91 2.54 7.39
C VAL A 307 -27.61 2.13 6.72
N THR A 308 -27.64 1.93 5.40
CA THR A 308 -26.45 1.54 4.62
C THR A 308 -26.07 2.68 3.68
N VAL A 309 -24.80 3.08 3.67
CA VAL A 309 -24.26 4.01 2.67
C VAL A 309 -23.69 3.20 1.52
N ASP A 310 -24.26 3.37 0.32
CA ASP A 310 -23.81 2.65 -0.88
C ASP A 310 -22.65 3.39 -1.57
N ARG A 311 -22.57 4.71 -1.37
CA ARG A 311 -21.62 5.59 -2.05
C ARG A 311 -21.44 6.90 -1.32
N ALA A 312 -20.19 7.30 -1.14
CA ALA A 312 -19.81 8.68 -0.86
C ALA A 312 -18.65 9.08 -1.79
N ARG A 313 -18.85 10.11 -2.61
CA ARG A 313 -17.84 10.60 -3.57
C ARG A 313 -17.67 12.10 -3.47
N TYR A 314 -16.45 12.55 -3.22
CA TYR A 314 -16.12 13.97 -3.20
C TYR A 314 -15.34 14.39 -4.44
N ASN A 315 -15.74 15.47 -5.07
CA ASN A 315 -15.00 16.10 -6.15
C ASN A 315 -14.45 17.47 -5.67
N PRO A 316 -13.14 17.58 -5.44
CA PRO A 316 -12.54 18.81 -4.93
C PRO A 316 -12.55 19.94 -5.96
N ARG A 317 -12.68 19.64 -7.26
CA ARG A 317 -12.66 20.65 -8.33
C ARG A 317 -13.89 21.54 -8.33
N ASN A 318 -15.03 20.98 -7.92
CA ASN A 318 -16.30 21.71 -7.87
C ASN A 318 -16.91 21.72 -6.46
N GLY A 319 -16.19 21.20 -5.46
CA GLY A 319 -16.64 21.15 -4.07
C GLY A 319 -17.90 20.31 -3.87
N LYS A 320 -18.16 19.29 -4.71
CA LYS A 320 -19.40 18.49 -4.60
C LYS A 320 -19.16 17.17 -3.89
N LEU A 321 -19.93 16.91 -2.84
CA LEU A 321 -20.01 15.62 -2.16
C LEU A 321 -21.31 14.90 -2.56
N GLU A 322 -21.20 13.81 -3.30
CA GLU A 322 -22.32 12.94 -3.65
C GLU A 322 -22.45 11.82 -2.62
N ILE A 323 -23.64 11.67 -2.02
CA ILE A 323 -23.95 10.60 -1.08
C ILE A 323 -25.16 9.82 -1.57
N ARG A 324 -25.09 8.49 -1.46
CA ARG A 324 -26.21 7.57 -1.64
C ARG A 324 -26.28 6.62 -0.44
N ALA A 325 -27.47 6.51 0.15
CA ALA A 325 -27.75 5.60 1.25
C ALA A 325 -29.17 5.04 1.16
N THR A 326 -29.40 3.95 1.87
CA THR A 326 -30.68 3.25 1.97
C THR A 326 -31.04 3.02 3.44
N SER A 327 -32.31 3.25 3.78
CA SER A 327 -32.90 2.89 5.07
C SER A 327 -33.70 1.59 4.89
N ALA A 328 -33.42 0.57 5.71
CA ALA A 328 -34.11 -0.72 5.64
C ALA A 328 -35.61 -0.59 5.98
N LEU A 329 -35.96 0.35 6.87
CA LEU A 329 -37.35 0.65 7.24
C LEU A 329 -37.98 1.77 6.39
N GLY A 330 -37.23 2.36 5.44
CA GLY A 330 -37.71 3.45 4.58
C GLY A 330 -37.99 4.76 5.33
N LEU A 331 -37.31 4.99 6.45
CA LEU A 331 -37.52 6.16 7.31
C LEU A 331 -36.90 7.42 6.69
N LEU A 332 -37.60 8.55 6.83
CA LEU A 332 -37.18 9.87 6.36
C LEU A 332 -37.40 10.93 7.47
N PRO A 333 -36.61 12.03 7.48
CA PRO A 333 -35.47 12.27 6.61
C PRO A 333 -34.28 11.35 6.95
N MET A 334 -33.46 11.04 5.94
CA MET A 334 -32.12 10.53 6.16
C MET A 334 -31.16 11.71 6.18
N THR A 335 -30.47 11.96 7.29
CA THR A 335 -29.54 13.08 7.42
C THR A 335 -28.12 12.56 7.34
N ALA A 336 -27.34 13.07 6.38
CA ALA A 336 -25.92 12.78 6.27
C ALA A 336 -25.10 13.81 7.04
N GLU A 337 -24.04 13.37 7.70
CA GLU A 337 -22.98 14.19 8.29
C GLU A 337 -21.63 13.71 7.76
N TRP A 338 -20.72 14.63 7.45
CA TRP A 338 -19.42 14.29 6.88
C TRP A 338 -18.28 14.92 7.68
N PHE A 339 -17.19 14.17 7.81
CA PHE A 339 -16.08 14.47 8.71
C PHE A 339 -14.77 14.50 7.94
N ASN A 340 -13.81 15.31 8.40
CA ASN A 340 -12.44 15.22 7.90
C ASN A 340 -11.69 14.01 8.49
N SER A 341 -10.44 13.82 8.06
CA SER A 341 -9.58 12.72 8.54
C SER A 341 -9.23 12.80 10.03
N ALA A 342 -9.47 13.94 10.68
CA ALA A 342 -9.29 14.12 12.12
C ALA A 342 -10.60 13.92 12.92
N GLY A 343 -11.69 13.50 12.26
CA GLY A 343 -13.00 13.31 12.89
C GLY A 343 -13.76 14.60 13.16
N VAL A 344 -13.32 15.75 12.62
CA VAL A 344 -14.02 17.03 12.77
C VAL A 344 -15.16 17.10 11.77
N SER A 345 -16.37 17.39 12.25
CA SER A 345 -17.55 17.59 11.40
C SER A 345 -17.36 18.80 10.49
N LEU A 346 -17.58 18.59 9.20
CA LEU A 346 -17.44 19.60 8.16
C LEU A 346 -18.81 20.12 7.67
N GLY A 347 -19.88 19.42 8.01
CA GLY A 347 -21.24 19.78 7.64
C GLY A 347 -22.20 18.60 7.66
N SER A 348 -23.48 18.92 7.47
CA SER A 348 -24.56 17.95 7.39
C SER A 348 -25.65 18.40 6.42
N GLY A 349 -26.49 17.45 6.00
CA GLY A 349 -27.65 17.76 5.17
C GLY A 349 -28.52 16.54 4.88
N ASP A 350 -29.78 16.81 4.55
CA ASP A 350 -30.76 15.76 4.29
C ASP A 350 -30.63 15.18 2.89
N LEU A 351 -30.71 13.85 2.81
CA LEU A 351 -30.82 13.14 1.55
C LEU A 351 -32.25 13.30 0.99
N SER A 352 -32.37 13.25 -0.33
CA SER A 352 -33.69 13.19 -0.95
C SER A 352 -34.45 11.93 -0.50
N PRO A 353 -35.79 11.88 -0.67
CA PRO A 353 -36.57 10.66 -0.39
C PRO A 353 -36.10 9.40 -1.15
N LYS A 354 -35.27 9.56 -2.19
CA LYS A 354 -34.63 8.45 -2.92
C LYS A 354 -33.28 8.03 -2.33
N GLY A 355 -32.90 8.58 -1.17
CA GLY A 355 -31.64 8.27 -0.50
C GLY A 355 -30.41 8.79 -1.20
N ARG A 356 -30.53 9.80 -2.07
CA ARG A 356 -29.40 10.37 -2.82
C ARG A 356 -29.43 11.89 -2.77
N GLN A 357 -28.29 12.52 -2.52
CA GLN A 357 -28.15 13.97 -2.58
C GLN A 357 -26.71 14.36 -2.92
N THR A 358 -26.55 15.57 -3.44
CA THR A 358 -25.24 16.20 -3.63
C THR A 358 -25.17 17.48 -2.81
N PHE A 359 -24.10 17.63 -2.03
CA PHE A 359 -23.87 18.76 -1.14
C PHE A 359 -22.70 19.62 -1.64
N ASP A 360 -22.82 20.92 -1.40
CA ASP A 360 -21.72 21.87 -1.55
C ASP A 360 -20.82 21.81 -0.31
N VAL A 361 -19.62 21.30 -0.52
CA VAL A 361 -18.56 21.19 0.48
C VAL A 361 -17.34 21.94 -0.07
N PRO A 362 -17.21 23.24 0.23
CA PRO A 362 -16.16 24.07 -0.34
C PRO A 362 -14.79 23.51 0.01
N PHE A 363 -13.97 23.30 -1.02
CA PHE A 363 -12.59 22.86 -0.83
C PHE A 363 -11.73 24.05 -0.41
N VAL A 364 -11.25 24.05 0.83
CA VAL A 364 -10.26 25.05 1.30
C VAL A 364 -8.87 24.41 1.34
N ASN A 365 -8.75 23.19 1.88
CA ASN A 365 -7.53 22.39 1.84
C ASN A 365 -7.82 20.91 2.22
N ILE A 366 -6.78 20.09 2.33
CA ILE A 366 -6.90 18.66 2.64
C ILE A 366 -7.46 18.37 4.04
N ALA A 367 -7.22 19.26 5.02
CA ALA A 367 -7.77 19.12 6.37
C ALA A 367 -9.27 19.41 6.41
N THR A 368 -9.84 19.99 5.36
CA THR A 368 -11.28 20.23 5.21
C THR A 368 -11.92 19.31 4.16
N MET A 369 -11.22 18.27 3.70
CA MET A 369 -11.81 17.29 2.80
C MET A 369 -12.64 16.29 3.59
N PRO A 370 -13.86 15.95 3.12
CA PRO A 370 -14.62 14.87 3.70
C PRO A 370 -13.87 13.56 3.48
N ALA A 371 -13.57 12.87 4.58
CA ALA A 371 -12.92 11.57 4.63
C ALA A 371 -13.92 10.47 4.94
N THR A 372 -14.92 10.75 5.79
CA THR A 372 -15.98 9.79 6.13
C THR A 372 -17.36 10.47 6.12
N VAL A 373 -18.40 9.66 5.91
CA VAL A 373 -19.80 10.05 5.99
C VAL A 373 -20.54 9.11 6.93
N VAL A 374 -21.43 9.66 7.75
CA VAL A 374 -22.40 8.91 8.55
C VAL A 374 -23.79 9.36 8.15
N VAL A 375 -24.73 8.43 7.94
CA VAL A 375 -26.13 8.74 7.63
C VAL A 375 -27.02 8.26 8.75
N ARG A 376 -27.95 9.11 9.20
CA ARG A 376 -28.88 8.84 10.31
C ARG A 376 -30.32 8.89 9.85
N THR A 377 -31.17 8.05 10.43
CA THR A 377 -32.62 8.19 10.44
C THR A 377 -33.09 8.46 11.87
N GLN A 378 -34.41 8.52 12.10
CA GLN A 378 -34.98 8.73 13.44
C GLN A 378 -34.55 7.66 14.44
N THR A 379 -34.30 6.44 13.96
CA THR A 379 -34.00 5.27 14.78
C THR A 379 -32.81 4.50 14.23
N GLY A 380 -31.94 5.09 13.41
CA GLY A 380 -30.87 4.34 12.78
C GLY A 380 -29.66 5.19 12.46
N VAL A 381 -28.49 4.57 12.41
CA VAL A 381 -27.24 5.21 12.00
C VAL A 381 -26.42 4.21 11.17
N SER A 382 -25.80 4.70 10.11
CA SER A 382 -24.84 3.91 9.34
C SER A 382 -23.50 3.85 10.05
N GLU A 383 -22.73 2.81 9.79
CA GLU A 383 -21.30 2.86 10.06
C GLU A 383 -20.64 4.03 9.29
N PRO A 384 -19.50 4.57 9.79
CA PRO A 384 -18.72 5.55 9.05
C PRO A 384 -18.28 4.98 7.70
N PHE A 385 -18.74 5.59 6.61
CA PHE A 385 -18.43 5.16 5.26
C PHE A 385 -17.31 6.03 4.65
N PRO A 386 -16.26 5.44 4.08
CA PRO A 386 -15.15 6.20 3.52
C PRO A 386 -15.57 6.98 2.26
N VAL A 387 -15.09 8.21 2.13
CA VAL A 387 -15.37 9.08 0.98
C VAL A 387 -14.31 8.88 -0.09
N THR A 388 -14.73 8.42 -1.27
CA THR A 388 -13.83 8.32 -2.43
C THR A 388 -13.66 9.69 -3.10
N VAL A 389 -12.43 10.15 -3.31
CA VAL A 389 -12.16 11.43 -3.98
C VAL A 389 -12.01 11.21 -5.51
N ASN A 390 -12.85 11.84 -6.34
CA ASN A 390 -12.90 11.64 -7.80
C ASN A 390 -12.78 12.96 -8.59
N PRO A 391 -11.90 13.04 -9.60
CA PRO A 391 -10.51 12.60 -9.63
C PRO A 391 -9.62 13.63 -8.91
N ALA A 392 -8.40 13.24 -8.53
CA ALA A 392 -7.44 14.06 -7.80
C ALA A 392 -7.31 15.50 -8.37
N PRO A 393 -7.10 16.51 -7.50
CA PRO A 393 -6.50 17.78 -7.95
C PRO A 393 -5.17 17.42 -8.62
N ARG A 394 -4.94 17.95 -9.83
CA ARG A 394 -3.58 17.98 -10.40
C ARG A 394 -2.69 18.83 -9.54
#